data_AF-A0A3G6UXK6-F1
#
_entry.id   AF-A0A3G6UXK6-F1
#
_cell.length_a   1.000
_cell.length_b   1.000
_cell.length_c   1.000
_cell.angle_alpha   90.00
_cell.angle_beta   90.00
_cell.angle_gamma   90.00
#
_symmetry.space_group_name_H-M   'P 1'
#
loop_
_entity.id
_entity.type
_entity.pdbx_description
1 polymer ?
#
loop_
_entity_poly.entity_id
_entity_poly.type
_entity_poly.pdbx_seq_one_letter_code
_entity_poly.pdbx_strand_id
1 'polypeptide(L)'
;MFKSLFEGNNPKEITVRYMVFPDIEDGVSGFYANGQDSGCVEPTKPYSSGVCHTLGHELDEIALKAGFQTREEFAADRESNGHKNWKNAYGKELSSAVGKMLEIKGIEWEIDGEKLLFQCAKGEFTVWPRGR
;
A
#
# COMPACT_ATOMS: atom_id res chain seq x y z
N MET A 1 -44.49 5.96 -7.73
CA MET A 1 -43.74 5.21 -6.71
C MET A 1 -42.43 4.80 -7.36
N PHE A 2 -41.37 5.61 -7.23
CA PHE A 2 -40.06 5.28 -7.81
C PHE A 2 -39.22 4.58 -6.74
N LYS A 3 -38.89 3.31 -6.96
CA LYS A 3 -37.87 2.60 -6.18
C LYS A 3 -36.51 3.21 -6.54
N SER A 4 -35.88 3.87 -5.58
CA SER A 4 -34.47 4.23 -5.65
C SER A 4 -33.64 2.95 -5.67
N LEU A 5 -32.99 2.66 -6.80
CA LEU A 5 -32.01 1.58 -6.97
C LEU A 5 -30.60 2.19 -6.88
N PHE A 6 -30.24 2.64 -5.68
CA PHE A 6 -28.85 2.96 -5.36
C PHE A 6 -28.54 2.40 -3.98
N GLU A 7 -28.61 1.07 -3.84
CA GLU A 7 -27.71 0.39 -2.91
C GLU A 7 -26.32 0.45 -3.53
N GLY A 8 -25.69 1.62 -3.44
CA GLY A 8 -24.27 1.75 -3.71
C GLY A 8 -23.56 0.86 -2.71
N ASN A 9 -22.97 -0.24 -3.18
CA ASN A 9 -22.20 -1.14 -2.34
C ASN A 9 -20.99 -0.36 -1.82
N ASN A 10 -21.08 0.16 -0.60
CA ASN A 10 -19.96 0.85 0.04
C ASN A 10 -18.78 -0.12 0.12
N PRO A 11 -17.56 0.33 -0.18
CA PRO A 11 -16.39 -0.53 -0.09
C PRO A 11 -16.25 -1.08 1.33
N LYS A 12 -15.79 -2.31 1.45
CA LYS A 12 -15.53 -2.93 2.75
C LYS A 12 -14.32 -2.25 3.39
N GLU A 13 -14.51 -1.70 4.58
CA GLU A 13 -13.43 -1.05 5.33
C GLU A 13 -12.49 -2.08 5.95
N ILE A 14 -11.19 -1.88 5.76
CA ILE A 14 -10.13 -2.72 6.31
C ILE A 14 -9.13 -1.84 7.05
N THR A 15 -8.89 -2.18 8.30
CA THR A 15 -7.88 -1.49 9.11
C THR A 15 -6.48 -1.94 8.71
N VAL A 16 -5.63 -0.97 8.37
CA VAL A 16 -4.23 -1.16 7.99
C VAL A 16 -3.36 -0.25 8.85
N ARG A 17 -2.36 -0.82 9.52
CA ARG A 17 -1.40 -0.06 10.36
C ARG A 17 0.05 -0.24 9.94
N TYR A 18 0.31 -1.11 8.99
CA TYR A 18 1.66 -1.39 8.54
C TYR A 18 1.65 -1.85 7.08
N MET A 19 2.67 -1.41 6.34
CA MET A 19 2.96 -1.87 4.98
C MET A 19 4.32 -2.55 4.97
N VAL A 20 4.46 -3.62 4.20
CA VAL A 20 5.72 -4.34 4.01
C VAL A 20 6.02 -4.50 2.54
N PHE A 21 7.30 -4.64 2.21
CA PHE A 21 7.75 -4.85 0.84
C PHE A 21 8.63 -6.11 0.76
N PRO A 22 8.04 -7.28 0.50
CA PRO A 22 8.80 -8.51 0.31
C PRO A 22 9.71 -8.43 -0.93
N ASP A 23 9.25 -7.74 -1.97
CA ASP A 23 10.05 -7.46 -3.17
C ASP A 23 9.63 -6.11 -3.80
N ILE A 24 10.39 -5.05 -3.51
CA ILE A 24 10.13 -3.71 -4.07
C ILE A 24 10.31 -3.67 -5.58
N GLU A 25 11.25 -4.44 -6.13
CA GLU A 25 11.58 -4.40 -7.56
C GLU A 25 10.46 -5.05 -8.37
N ASP A 26 9.93 -6.16 -7.87
CA ASP A 26 8.79 -6.85 -8.49
C ASP A 26 7.43 -6.24 -8.10
N GLY A 27 7.42 -5.16 -7.31
CA GLY A 27 6.21 -4.41 -6.96
C GLY A 27 5.33 -5.13 -5.95
N VAL A 28 5.93 -6.04 -5.20
CA VAL A 28 5.28 -6.85 -4.18
C VAL A 28 5.21 -6.05 -2.89
N SER A 29 3.98 -5.78 -2.44
CA SER A 29 3.74 -5.19 -1.12
C SER A 29 2.53 -5.78 -0.44
N GLY A 30 2.56 -5.76 0.89
CA GLY A 30 1.50 -6.26 1.75
C GLY A 30 1.10 -5.25 2.82
N PHE A 31 -0.16 -5.29 3.22
CA PHE A 31 -0.77 -4.49 4.27
C PHE A 31 -1.18 -5.36 5.44
N TYR A 32 -0.94 -4.87 6.65
CA TYR A 32 -1.13 -5.62 7.88
C TYR A 32 -2.00 -4.79 8.84
N ALA A 33 -2.86 -5.45 9.60
CA ALA A 33 -3.70 -4.79 10.60
C ALA A 33 -2.85 -4.26 11.77
N ASN A 34 -1.72 -4.91 12.06
CA ASN A 34 -0.67 -4.46 12.96
C ASN A 34 0.70 -4.88 12.42
N GLY A 35 1.75 -4.27 12.95
CA GLY A 35 3.08 -4.71 12.60
C GLY A 35 3.34 -6.19 12.98
N GLN A 36 2.99 -6.61 14.18
CA GLN A 36 3.40 -7.91 14.70
C GLN A 36 2.67 -9.09 14.04
N ASP A 37 1.69 -8.81 13.18
CA ASP A 37 0.91 -9.84 12.52
C ASP A 37 1.79 -10.66 11.57
N SER A 38 1.55 -11.96 11.52
CA SER A 38 2.25 -12.90 10.64
C SER A 38 1.68 -12.93 9.22
N GLY A 39 0.55 -12.27 8.99
CA GLY A 39 -0.20 -12.32 7.74
C GLY A 39 -0.74 -10.97 7.31
N CYS A 40 -0.92 -10.85 6.00
CA CYS A 40 -1.60 -9.75 5.35
C CYS A 40 -3.09 -9.68 5.77
N VAL A 41 -3.67 -8.49 5.77
CA VAL A 41 -5.14 -8.34 5.90
C VAL A 41 -5.84 -8.96 4.70
N GLU A 42 -6.99 -9.60 4.90
CA GLU A 42 -7.75 -10.18 3.78
C GLU A 42 -8.72 -9.16 3.16
N PRO A 43 -9.02 -9.28 1.85
CA PRO A 43 -8.51 -10.28 0.91
C PRO A 43 -7.07 -10.01 0.45
N THR A 44 -6.41 -11.07 -0.02
CA THR A 44 -5.05 -11.06 -0.55
C THR A 44 -4.97 -11.75 -1.92
N LYS A 45 -3.95 -11.43 -2.71
CA LYS A 45 -3.63 -12.13 -3.97
C LYS A 45 -2.40 -13.02 -3.81
N PRO A 46 -2.38 -14.22 -4.40
CA PRO A 46 -1.21 -15.09 -4.39
C PRO A 46 -0.07 -14.51 -5.24
N TYR A 47 1.17 -14.77 -4.82
CA TYR A 47 2.38 -14.51 -5.62
C TYR A 47 3.41 -15.63 -5.38
N SER A 48 4.56 -15.54 -6.07
CA SER A 48 5.58 -16.61 -6.14
C SER A 48 5.99 -17.22 -4.80
N SER A 49 6.01 -16.44 -3.71
CA SER A 49 6.43 -16.90 -2.38
C SER A 49 5.41 -16.63 -1.26
N GLY A 50 4.13 -16.39 -1.57
CA GLY A 50 3.10 -16.18 -0.54
C GLY A 50 1.87 -15.42 -1.04
N VAL A 51 1.36 -14.52 -0.20
CA VAL A 51 0.23 -13.64 -0.52
C VAL A 51 0.57 -12.17 -0.22
N CYS A 52 0.04 -11.24 -1.01
CA CYS A 52 0.28 -9.80 -0.92
C CYS A 52 -0.92 -9.00 -1.46
N HIS A 53 -0.84 -7.68 -1.53
CA HIS A 53 -1.93 -6.81 -2.04
C HIS A 53 -1.56 -6.11 -3.35
N THR A 54 -0.27 -5.92 -3.63
CA THR A 54 0.22 -5.38 -4.90
C THR A 54 1.20 -6.34 -5.56
N LEU A 55 1.20 -6.35 -6.90
CA LEU A 55 2.19 -7.00 -7.77
C LEU A 55 2.51 -6.12 -8.97
N GLY A 56 3.79 -6.07 -9.37
CA GLY A 56 4.23 -5.33 -10.54
C GLY A 56 3.91 -3.83 -10.45
N HIS A 57 3.17 -3.30 -11.42
CA HIS A 57 2.83 -1.88 -11.54
C HIS A 57 1.85 -1.39 -10.47
N GLU A 58 1.12 -2.29 -9.81
CA GLU A 58 0.15 -1.95 -8.77
C GLU A 58 0.79 -1.21 -7.58
N LEU A 59 2.07 -1.45 -7.30
CA LEU A 59 2.79 -0.70 -6.28
C LEU A 59 2.97 0.77 -6.66
N ASP A 60 3.26 1.04 -7.94
CA ASP A 60 3.39 2.40 -8.45
C ASP A 60 2.04 3.12 -8.47
N GLU A 61 0.95 2.41 -8.76
CA GLU A 61 -0.40 2.96 -8.64
C GLU A 61 -0.73 3.40 -7.21
N ILE A 62 -0.38 2.59 -6.20
CA ILE A 62 -0.51 2.98 -4.79
C ILE A 62 0.36 4.20 -4.49
N ALA A 63 1.60 4.24 -4.98
CA ALA A 63 2.49 5.37 -4.79
C ALA A 63 1.89 6.68 -5.33
N LEU A 64 1.37 6.66 -6.55
CA LEU A 64 0.73 7.80 -7.18
C LEU A 64 -0.54 8.24 -6.42
N LYS A 65 -1.38 7.28 -5.98
CA LYS A 65 -2.56 7.59 -5.15
C LYS A 65 -2.20 8.23 -3.82
N ALA A 66 -1.04 7.88 -3.26
CA ALA A 66 -0.50 8.47 -2.03
C ALA A 66 0.21 9.83 -2.26
N GLY A 67 0.22 10.34 -3.49
CA GLY A 67 0.91 11.59 -3.84
C GLY A 67 2.44 11.46 -3.83
N PHE A 68 2.94 10.26 -4.10
CA PHE A 68 4.35 9.93 -4.23
C PHE A 68 4.70 9.65 -5.69
N GLN A 69 5.96 9.34 -5.97
CA GLN A 69 6.47 9.03 -7.31
C GLN A 69 6.60 7.51 -7.54
N THR A 70 6.66 7.11 -8.81
CA THR A 70 6.90 5.72 -9.20
C THR A 70 8.31 5.26 -8.83
N ARG A 71 8.54 3.94 -8.83
CA ARG A 71 9.88 3.36 -8.58
C ARG A 71 10.92 3.82 -9.59
N GLU A 72 10.54 3.89 -10.87
CA GLU A 72 11.44 4.30 -11.96
C GLU A 72 11.88 5.76 -11.77
N GLU A 73 10.93 6.67 -11.52
CA GLU A 73 11.22 8.08 -11.28
C GLU A 73 12.12 8.26 -10.05
N PHE A 74 11.83 7.56 -8.96
CA PHE A 74 12.63 7.62 -7.74
C PHE A 74 14.05 7.09 -7.95
N ALA A 75 14.20 5.98 -8.68
CA ALA A 75 15.49 5.40 -8.99
C ALA A 75 16.32 6.36 -9.86
N ALA A 76 15.71 6.96 -10.89
CA ALA A 76 16.39 7.92 -11.77
C ALA A 76 16.85 9.18 -11.00
N ASP A 77 16.03 9.72 -10.10
CA ASP A 77 16.42 10.83 -9.24
C ASP A 77 17.58 10.46 -8.32
N ARG A 78 17.51 9.31 -7.66
CA ARG A 78 18.58 8.78 -6.80
C ARG A 78 19.89 8.60 -7.56
N GLU A 79 19.84 7.98 -8.73
CA GLU A 79 21.01 7.74 -9.58
C GLU A 79 21.64 9.06 -10.05
N SER A 80 20.82 10.03 -10.45
CA SER A 80 21.27 11.38 -10.82
C SER A 80 22.00 12.10 -9.66
N ASN A 81 21.64 11.77 -8.42
CA ASN A 81 22.28 12.26 -7.20
C ASN A 81 23.42 11.35 -6.68
N GLY A 82 23.86 10.36 -7.47
CA GLY A 82 24.98 9.47 -7.12
C GLY A 82 24.64 8.35 -6.14
N HIS A 83 23.36 8.08 -5.91
CA HIS A 83 22.89 7.02 -5.01
C HIS A 83 22.45 5.78 -5.81
N LYS A 84 23.25 4.70 -5.75
CA LYS A 84 22.94 3.43 -6.43
C LYS A 84 21.92 2.54 -5.70
N ASN A 85 21.74 2.77 -4.40
CA ASN A 85 20.82 1.98 -3.56
C ASN A 85 19.57 2.80 -3.28
N TRP A 86 18.49 2.55 -4.03
CA TRP A 86 17.24 3.30 -3.92
C TRP A 86 16.14 2.54 -3.17
N LYS A 87 16.12 1.20 -3.23
CA LYS A 87 15.00 0.35 -2.77
C LYS A 87 14.57 0.61 -1.32
N ASN A 88 15.50 0.54 -0.37
CA ASN A 88 15.17 0.76 1.06
C ASN A 88 14.70 2.19 1.33
N ALA A 89 15.24 3.16 0.61
CA ALA A 89 14.78 4.54 0.72
C ALA A 89 13.38 4.70 0.14
N TYR A 90 13.14 4.16 -1.06
CA TYR A 90 11.83 4.13 -1.69
C TYR A 90 10.79 3.50 -0.77
N GLY A 91 11.05 2.29 -0.25
CA GLY A 91 10.12 1.60 0.65
C GLY A 91 9.80 2.42 1.89
N LYS A 92 10.79 3.09 2.50
CA LYS A 92 10.57 3.94 3.68
C LYS A 92 9.75 5.19 3.38
N GLU A 93 10.09 5.88 2.29
CA GLU A 93 9.42 7.12 1.89
C GLU A 93 7.99 6.84 1.39
N LEU A 94 7.81 5.79 0.58
CA LEU A 94 6.50 5.30 0.16
C LEU A 94 5.64 4.87 1.35
N SER A 95 6.19 4.09 2.28
CA SER A 95 5.46 3.67 3.49
C SER A 95 4.97 4.88 4.29
N SER A 96 5.79 5.93 4.40
CA SER A 96 5.40 7.17 5.06
C SER A 96 4.28 7.92 4.31
N ALA A 97 4.35 7.97 2.98
CA ALA A 97 3.33 8.61 2.15
C ALA A 97 1.98 7.86 2.22
N VAL A 98 2.02 6.53 2.06
CA VAL A 98 0.86 5.64 2.17
C VAL A 98 0.25 5.71 3.57
N GLY A 99 1.06 5.68 4.62
CA GLY A 99 0.58 5.82 5.99
C GLY A 99 -0.22 7.10 6.22
N LYS A 100 0.33 8.25 5.79
CA LYS A 100 -0.38 9.54 5.86
C LYS A 100 -1.70 9.51 5.09
N MET A 101 -1.70 8.95 3.89
CA MET A 101 -2.88 8.81 3.06
C MET A 101 -3.96 7.96 3.74
N LEU A 102 -3.58 6.82 4.32
CA LEU A 102 -4.45 5.92 5.07
C LEU A 102 -5.08 6.61 6.29
N GLU A 103 -4.31 7.43 7.01
CA GLU A 103 -4.78 8.16 8.19
C GLU A 103 -5.69 9.36 7.89
N ILE A 104 -5.57 9.96 6.71
CA ILE A 104 -6.33 11.16 6.33
C ILE A 104 -7.66 10.79 5.67
N LYS A 105 -7.63 9.92 4.66
CA LYS A 105 -8.81 9.60 3.85
C LYS A 105 -8.96 8.13 3.48
N GLY A 106 -7.96 7.31 3.77
CA GLY A 106 -7.92 5.94 3.30
C GLY A 106 -7.50 5.80 1.85
N ILE A 107 -7.35 4.55 1.40
CA ILE A 107 -7.03 4.17 0.02
C ILE A 107 -8.08 3.17 -0.44
N GLU A 108 -8.83 3.52 -1.48
CA GLU A 108 -9.68 2.56 -2.17
C GLU A 108 -8.83 1.67 -3.07
N TRP A 109 -9.02 0.36 -2.91
CA TRP A 109 -8.28 -0.67 -3.60
C TRP A 109 -9.21 -1.82 -4.01
N GLU A 110 -8.94 -2.43 -5.17
CA GLU A 110 -9.68 -3.60 -5.63
C GLU A 110 -8.76 -4.83 -5.63
N ILE A 111 -9.21 -5.91 -5.01
CA ILE A 111 -8.47 -7.18 -4.95
C ILE A 111 -9.43 -8.29 -5.30
N ASP A 112 -9.11 -9.04 -6.37
CA ASP A 112 -9.93 -10.13 -6.89
C ASP A 112 -11.41 -9.74 -7.10
N GLY A 113 -11.64 -8.50 -7.53
CA GLY A 113 -12.97 -7.92 -7.76
C GLY A 113 -13.69 -7.40 -6.52
N GLU A 114 -13.09 -7.52 -5.32
CA GLU A 114 -13.62 -6.94 -4.09
C GLU A 114 -13.09 -5.51 -3.89
N LYS A 115 -14.02 -4.54 -3.78
CA LYS A 115 -13.69 -3.15 -3.49
C LYS A 115 -13.52 -2.95 -1.98
N LEU A 116 -12.35 -2.47 -1.60
CA LEU A 116 -11.91 -2.29 -0.23
C LEU A 116 -11.56 -0.83 0.01
N LEU A 117 -11.76 -0.37 1.24
CA LEU A 117 -11.28 0.90 1.72
C LEU A 117 -10.28 0.65 2.85
N PHE A 118 -8.99 0.75 2.53
CA PHE A 118 -7.93 0.64 3.51
C PHE A 118 -7.85 1.92 4.32
N GLN A 119 -7.88 1.84 5.65
CA GLN A 119 -7.84 2.99 6.53
C GLN A 119 -6.96 2.74 7.75
N CYS A 120 -6.44 3.82 8.32
CA CYS A 120 -5.71 3.81 9.57
C CYS A 120 -6.27 4.89 10.48
N ALA A 121 -6.33 4.65 11.79
CA ALA A 121 -6.60 5.74 12.71
C ALA A 121 -5.38 6.66 12.79
N LYS A 122 -5.64 7.96 12.95
CA LYS A 122 -4.59 8.99 12.97
C LYS A 122 -3.53 8.68 14.03
N GLY A 123 -2.26 8.62 13.61
CA GLY A 123 -1.11 8.35 14.47
C GLY A 123 -0.87 6.87 14.79
N GLU A 124 -1.64 5.94 14.21
CA GLU A 124 -1.46 4.50 14.43
C GLU A 124 -0.60 3.83 13.36
N PHE A 125 -0.33 4.49 12.22
CA PHE A 125 0.44 3.87 11.15
C PHE A 125 1.92 3.77 11.51
N THR A 126 2.48 2.57 11.42
CA THR A 126 3.91 2.30 11.62
C THR A 126 4.63 2.30 10.27
N VAL A 127 5.64 3.16 10.14
CA VAL A 127 6.47 3.27 8.94
C VAL A 127 7.42 2.08 8.81
N TRP A 128 7.60 1.59 7.58
CA TRP A 128 8.60 0.59 7.21
C TRP A 128 9.98 1.24 6.92
N PRO A 129 11.10 0.55 7.17
CA PRO A 129 11.20 -0.63 8.02
C PRO A 129 10.93 -0.21 9.46
N ARG A 130 10.49 -1.14 10.30
CA ARG A 130 10.37 -0.84 11.73
C ARG A 130 11.73 -0.40 12.26
N GLY A 131 11.72 0.63 13.09
CA GLY A 131 12.85 0.89 13.98
C GLY A 131 13.15 -0.40 14.74
N ARG A 132 14.44 -0.77 14.79
CA ARG A 132 14.90 -1.92 15.56
C ARG A 132 14.51 -1.77 17.03
#